data_AF-A0A150HTS0-F1
#
_entry.id   AF-A0A150HTS0-F1
#
_cell.length_a   1.000
_cell.length_b   1.000
_cell.length_c   1.000
_cell.angle_alpha   90.00
_cell.angle_beta   90.00
_cell.angle_gamma   90.00
#
_symmetry.space_group_name_H-M   'P 1'
#
loop_
_entity.id
_entity.type
_entity.pdbx_description
1 polymer ?
#
loop_
_entity_poly.entity_id
_entity_poly.type
_entity_poly.pdbx_seq_one_letter_code
_entity_poly.pdbx_strand_id
1 'polypeptide(L)'
;MKRSLLGLGFVVLFGLSAPSWAGKDDHVILKEALNNVVTVSQIAKLADETGVTLTGQITKHVKSDHYELKDKSGTIGVEIDDDIWQRAGLKVGDHVRVVGEVDTHRYKPTDVEAITVEKLAH
;
A
#
# COMPACT_ATOMS: atom_id res chain seq x y z
N MET A 1 -25.07 9.03 -65.48
CA MET A 1 -23.89 9.62 -64.79
C MET A 1 -24.05 9.35 -63.31
N LYS A 2 -23.01 8.80 -62.68
CA LYS A 2 -23.00 8.20 -61.33
C LYS A 2 -22.74 9.28 -60.28
N ARG A 3 -23.42 9.26 -59.13
CA ARG A 3 -22.90 9.80 -57.85
C ARG A 3 -23.35 8.91 -56.68
N SER A 4 -22.38 8.48 -55.90
CA SER A 4 -22.41 7.43 -54.88
C SER A 4 -23.20 7.74 -53.61
N LEU A 5 -23.63 6.66 -52.94
CA LEU A 5 -24.00 6.57 -51.52
C LEU A 5 -22.80 6.81 -50.58
N LEU A 6 -23.03 7.39 -49.39
CA LEU A 6 -22.31 7.27 -48.10
C LEU A 6 -22.78 8.43 -47.17
N GLY A 7 -23.07 8.30 -45.87
CA GLY A 7 -22.83 7.23 -44.93
C GLY A 7 -23.41 7.52 -43.53
N LEU A 8 -23.18 6.54 -42.66
CA LEU A 8 -23.57 6.35 -41.26
C LEU A 8 -22.94 7.39 -40.30
N GLY A 9 -23.58 7.64 -39.15
CA GLY A 9 -22.97 8.43 -38.05
C GLY A 9 -23.69 8.29 -36.71
N PHE A 10 -23.54 7.14 -36.05
CA PHE A 10 -23.85 6.95 -34.64
C PHE A 10 -22.63 7.42 -33.84
N VAL A 11 -22.74 8.54 -33.10
CA VAL A 11 -21.68 8.98 -32.19
C VAL A 11 -22.11 8.64 -30.77
N VAL A 12 -21.61 7.51 -30.26
CA VAL A 12 -21.51 7.26 -28.82
C VAL A 12 -20.29 8.03 -28.35
N LEU A 13 -20.50 9.07 -27.56
CA LEU A 13 -19.43 9.76 -26.85
C LEU A 13 -18.87 8.80 -25.78
N PHE A 14 -17.62 8.37 -25.99
CA PHE A 14 -16.83 7.62 -25.04
C PHE A 14 -16.65 8.42 -23.74
N GLY A 15 -16.80 7.71 -22.62
CA GLY A 15 -16.85 8.27 -21.26
C GLY A 15 -15.55 8.93 -20.83
N LEU A 16 -15.70 10.05 -20.13
CA LEU A 16 -14.67 10.65 -19.30
C LEU A 16 -14.58 9.81 -18.02
N SER A 17 -13.52 9.02 -17.86
CA SER A 17 -13.17 8.46 -16.56
C SER A 17 -12.70 9.61 -15.66
N ALA A 18 -13.57 10.06 -14.75
CA ALA A 18 -13.20 11.04 -13.74
C ALA A 18 -12.14 10.46 -12.80
N PRO A 19 -11.14 11.23 -12.36
CA PRO A 19 -10.30 10.81 -11.25
C PRO A 19 -11.18 10.69 -10.01
N SER A 20 -11.30 9.48 -9.48
CA SER A 20 -11.95 9.23 -8.19
C SER A 20 -11.11 9.86 -7.08
N TRP A 21 -11.77 10.47 -6.11
CA TRP A 21 -11.17 10.92 -4.84
C TRP A 21 -10.90 9.73 -3.90
N ALA A 22 -10.47 8.61 -4.48
CA ALA A 22 -10.02 7.42 -3.79
C ALA A 22 -8.51 7.37 -3.98
N GLY A 23 -7.77 6.94 -2.94
CA GLY A 23 -6.31 6.79 -3.00
C GLY A 23 -5.86 5.86 -4.13
N LYS A 24 -4.55 5.64 -4.24
CA LYS A 24 -4.02 4.73 -5.28
C LYS A 24 -4.62 3.32 -5.13
N ASP A 25 -4.91 2.68 -6.26
CA ASP A 25 -5.35 1.28 -6.25
C ASP A 25 -4.25 0.36 -5.70
N ASP A 26 -4.62 -0.64 -4.89
CA ASP A 26 -3.68 -1.61 -4.28
C ASP A 26 -2.73 -2.24 -5.29
N HIS A 27 -3.20 -2.53 -6.51
CA HIS A 27 -2.36 -3.15 -7.54
C HIS A 27 -1.23 -2.23 -8.00
N VAL A 28 -1.42 -0.90 -7.93
CA VAL A 28 -0.38 0.11 -8.20
C VAL A 28 0.62 0.13 -7.05
N ILE A 29 0.14 0.18 -5.80
CA ILE A 29 0.98 0.16 -4.61
C ILE A 29 1.84 -1.09 -4.57
N LEU A 30 1.26 -2.27 -4.79
CA LEU A 30 1.98 -3.53 -4.83
C LEU A 30 3.07 -3.52 -5.90
N LYS A 31 2.79 -2.98 -7.11
CA LYS A 31 3.78 -2.89 -8.19
C LYS A 31 4.92 -1.93 -7.86
N GLU A 32 4.62 -0.82 -7.21
CA GLU A 32 5.63 0.13 -6.74
C GLU A 32 6.52 -0.50 -5.66
N ALA A 33 5.90 -1.15 -4.68
CA ALA A 33 6.57 -1.79 -3.55
C ALA A 33 7.56 -2.90 -3.96
N LEU A 34 7.34 -3.57 -5.10
CA LEU A 34 8.29 -4.55 -5.67
C LEU A 34 9.67 -3.94 -5.96
N ASN A 35 9.73 -2.65 -6.27
CA ASN A 35 10.97 -1.94 -6.57
C ASN A 35 11.45 -1.04 -5.42
N ASN A 36 10.68 -0.97 -4.33
CA ASN A 36 10.91 -0.04 -3.23
C ASN A 36 11.08 -0.76 -1.90
N VAL A 37 12.14 -1.56 -1.80
CA VAL A 37 12.55 -2.20 -0.54
C VAL A 37 13.38 -1.21 0.26
N VAL A 38 12.88 -0.81 1.42
CA VAL A 38 13.46 0.28 2.22
C VAL A 38 13.66 -0.14 3.68
N THR A 39 14.45 0.65 4.41
CA THR A 39 14.58 0.56 5.87
C THR A 39 13.59 1.50 6.53
N VAL A 40 13.24 1.21 7.80
CA VAL A 40 12.33 2.05 8.59
C VAL A 40 12.77 3.53 8.61
N SER A 41 14.07 3.81 8.75
CA SER A 41 14.60 5.17 8.78
C SER A 41 14.45 5.95 7.46
N GLN A 42 14.16 5.28 6.35
CA GLN A 42 13.95 5.91 5.05
C GLN A 42 12.49 6.37 4.86
N ILE A 43 11.53 5.78 5.59
CA ILE A 43 10.10 6.04 5.41
C ILE A 43 9.75 7.53 5.57
N ALA A 44 10.32 8.21 6.57
CA ALA A 44 10.05 9.63 6.83
C ALA A 44 10.45 10.59 5.69
N LYS A 45 11.13 10.10 4.65
CA LYS A 45 11.56 10.87 3.47
C LYS A 45 10.73 10.57 2.23
N LEU A 46 9.84 9.58 2.30
CA LEU A 46 9.00 9.16 1.19
C LEU A 46 7.73 10.01 1.16
N ALA A 47 7.15 10.13 -0.03
CA ALA A 47 5.88 10.82 -0.21
C ALA A 47 4.73 9.95 0.31
N ASP A 48 3.60 10.60 0.59
CA ASP A 48 2.32 9.94 0.83
C ASP A 48 1.94 8.97 -0.30
N GLU A 49 1.22 7.91 0.04
CA GLU A 49 0.78 6.82 -0.85
C GLU A 49 1.93 6.12 -1.59
N THR A 50 3.18 6.22 -1.11
CA THR A 50 4.33 5.57 -1.75
C THR A 50 4.34 4.09 -1.39
N GLY A 51 4.25 3.20 -2.37
CA GLY A 51 4.35 1.76 -2.12
C GLY A 51 5.74 1.34 -1.65
N VAL A 52 5.80 0.57 -0.56
CA VAL A 52 7.05 0.13 0.09
C VAL A 52 7.01 -1.34 0.51
N THR A 53 8.18 -1.96 0.55
CA THR A 53 8.41 -3.22 1.24
C THR A 53 9.34 -3.00 2.42
N LEU A 54 8.87 -3.32 3.62
CA LEU A 54 9.64 -3.32 4.87
C LEU A 54 9.89 -4.74 5.36
N THR A 55 11.02 -4.97 6.02
CA THR A 55 11.30 -6.23 6.72
C THR A 55 11.79 -5.93 8.13
N GLY A 56 11.17 -6.56 9.12
CA GLY A 56 11.47 -6.30 10.52
C GLY A 56 10.79 -7.28 11.46
N GLN A 57 10.81 -6.97 12.75
CA GLN A 57 10.14 -7.73 13.80
C GLN A 57 8.96 -6.94 14.36
N ILE A 58 7.82 -7.60 14.54
CA ILE A 58 6.71 -7.01 15.29
C ILE A 58 7.08 -6.96 16.77
N THR A 59 7.28 -5.77 17.32
CA THR A 59 7.69 -5.58 18.72
C THR A 59 6.53 -5.33 19.66
N LYS A 60 5.38 -4.90 19.13
CA LYS A 60 4.22 -4.55 19.94
C LYS A 60 2.93 -4.61 19.13
N HIS A 61 1.86 -5.04 19.79
CA HIS A 61 0.47 -4.76 19.38
C HIS A 61 -0.02 -3.58 20.22
N VAL A 62 -0.26 -2.43 19.59
CA VAL A 62 -0.55 -1.18 20.29
C VAL A 62 -2.02 -1.10 20.67
N LYS A 63 -2.91 -1.22 19.68
CA LYS A 63 -4.38 -1.22 19.79
C LYS A 63 -4.98 -1.58 18.43
N SER A 64 -6.17 -2.18 18.37
CA SER A 64 -6.87 -2.49 17.10
C SER A 64 -5.90 -3.05 16.04
N ASP A 65 -5.83 -2.44 14.87
CA ASP A 65 -5.01 -2.83 13.74
C ASP A 65 -3.60 -2.22 13.81
N HIS A 66 -3.22 -1.53 14.89
CA HIS A 66 -1.94 -0.84 15.00
C HIS A 66 -0.88 -1.68 15.71
N TYR A 67 0.26 -1.86 15.05
CA TYR A 67 1.44 -2.57 15.54
C TYR A 67 2.70 -1.71 15.45
N GLU A 68 3.75 -2.10 16.17
CA GLU A 68 5.10 -1.55 15.98
C GLU A 68 5.97 -2.57 15.24
N LEU A 69 6.57 -2.13 14.13
CA LEU A 69 7.58 -2.86 13.39
C LEU A 69 8.95 -2.25 13.67
N LYS A 70 9.94 -3.10 13.99
CA LYS A 70 11.32 -2.68 14.22
C LYS A 70 12.28 -3.37 13.25
N ASP A 71 13.19 -2.58 12.67
CA ASP A 71 14.36 -3.09 11.98
C ASP A 71 15.65 -2.55 12.64
N LYS A 72 16.80 -2.71 11.99
CA LYS A 72 18.09 -2.20 12.51
C LYS A 72 18.19 -0.68 12.51
N SER A 73 17.37 0.00 11.71
CA SER A 73 17.41 1.43 11.46
C SER A 73 16.43 2.23 12.32
N GLY A 74 15.37 1.59 12.84
CA GLY A 74 14.39 2.27 13.68
C GLY A 74 13.17 1.43 14.02
N THR A 75 12.11 2.11 14.47
CA THR A 75 10.80 1.54 14.77
C THR A 75 9.74 2.44 14.15
N ILE A 76 8.70 1.83 13.59
CA ILE A 76 7.58 2.55 12.95
C ILE A 76 6.25 1.88 13.30
N GLY A 77 5.18 2.67 13.29
CA GLY A 77 3.82 2.15 13.32
C GLY A 77 3.47 1.48 12.00
N VAL A 78 2.79 0.34 12.07
CA VAL A 78 2.18 -0.28 10.90
C VAL A 78 0.72 -0.57 11.23
N GLU A 79 -0.18 -0.19 10.32
CA GLU A 79 -1.60 -0.52 10.39
C GLU A 79 -1.81 -1.83 9.58
N ILE A 80 -2.28 -2.89 10.24
CA ILE A 80 -2.46 -4.23 9.67
C ILE A 80 -3.87 -4.69 10.02
N ASP A 81 -4.76 -4.67 9.03
CA ASP A 81 -6.17 -5.03 9.20
C ASP A 81 -6.38 -6.41 9.80
N ASP A 82 -7.50 -6.54 10.51
CA ASP A 82 -7.94 -7.74 11.20
C ASP A 82 -7.85 -9.01 10.34
N ASP A 83 -8.27 -8.94 9.09
CA ASP A 83 -8.27 -10.08 8.19
C ASP A 83 -6.87 -10.46 7.71
N ILE A 84 -5.94 -9.49 7.61
CA ILE A 84 -4.54 -9.71 7.24
C ILE A 84 -3.80 -10.39 8.38
N TRP A 85 -3.83 -9.82 9.60
CA TRP A 85 -3.05 -10.38 10.70
C TRP A 85 -3.56 -11.74 11.15
N GLN A 86 -4.88 -11.98 11.11
CA GLN A 86 -5.49 -13.28 11.44
C GLN A 86 -5.08 -14.37 10.45
N ARG A 87 -5.14 -14.08 9.14
CA ARG A 87 -4.68 -15.02 8.11
C ARG A 87 -3.19 -15.31 8.25
N ALA A 88 -2.39 -14.30 8.55
CA ALA A 88 -0.97 -14.48 8.83
C ALA A 88 -0.74 -15.21 10.17
N GLY A 89 -1.70 -15.22 11.11
CA GLY A 89 -1.49 -15.72 12.46
C GLY A 89 -0.37 -14.96 13.19
N LEU A 90 -0.37 -13.63 13.05
CA LEU A 90 0.69 -12.74 13.49
C LEU A 90 0.78 -12.64 15.02
N LYS A 91 2.00 -12.57 15.57
CA LYS A 91 2.28 -12.40 17.00
C LYS A 91 3.42 -11.43 17.22
N VAL A 92 3.45 -10.81 18.41
CA VAL A 92 4.63 -10.08 18.88
C VAL A 92 5.82 -11.04 18.94
N GLY A 93 6.94 -10.62 18.37
CA GLY A 93 8.16 -11.39 18.20
C GLY A 93 8.36 -11.95 16.79
N ASP A 94 7.30 -12.02 15.98
CA ASP A 94 7.40 -12.54 14.61
C ASP A 94 8.25 -11.61 13.73
N HIS A 95 9.11 -12.23 12.91
CA HIS A 95 9.77 -11.53 11.81
C HIS A 95 8.85 -11.55 10.60
N VAL A 96 8.67 -10.39 9.99
CA VAL A 96 7.73 -10.22 8.89
C VAL A 96 8.31 -9.39 7.77
N ARG A 97 7.76 -9.62 6.59
CA ARG A 97 7.81 -8.71 5.46
C ARG A 97 6.44 -8.04 5.32
N VAL A 98 6.42 -6.72 5.39
CA VAL A 98 5.22 -5.90 5.21
C VAL A 98 5.31 -5.23 3.85
N VAL A 99 4.25 -5.36 3.06
CA VAL A 99 4.08 -4.64 1.80
C VAL A 99 2.86 -3.73 1.95
N GLY A 100 3.04 -2.45 1.71
CA GLY A 100 2.02 -1.45 2.00
C GLY A 100 2.37 -0.09 1.44
N GLU A 101 1.64 0.94 1.86
CA GLU A 101 1.88 2.32 1.49
C GLU A 101 2.29 3.18 2.67
N VAL A 102 3.10 4.20 2.40
CA VAL A 102 3.44 5.24 3.37
C VAL A 102 2.23 6.15 3.56
N ASP A 103 1.76 6.27 4.79
CA ASP A 103 0.63 7.15 5.14
C ASP A 103 1.11 8.30 6.04
N THR A 104 1.01 9.51 5.49
CA THR A 104 1.50 10.74 6.12
C THR A 104 0.35 11.57 6.67
N HIS A 105 0.56 12.07 7.89
CA HIS A 105 -0.50 12.74 8.62
C HIS A 105 -0.13 14.14 9.04
N ARG A 106 -1.14 15.00 9.15
CA ARG A 106 -0.94 16.37 9.63
C ARG A 106 -0.63 16.45 11.13
N TYR A 107 -1.14 15.50 11.91
CA TYR A 107 -1.11 15.55 13.38
C TYR A 107 -0.64 14.26 14.08
N LYS A 108 -0.57 13.13 13.35
CA LYS A 108 0.04 11.89 13.85
C LYS A 108 1.38 11.62 13.13
N PRO A 109 2.27 10.78 13.68
CA PRO A 109 3.46 10.34 12.95
C PRO A 109 3.09 9.63 11.64
N THR A 110 4.02 9.62 10.69
CA THR A 110 3.95 8.74 9.52
C THR A 110 3.97 7.27 9.96
N ASP A 111 3.11 6.48 9.35
CA ASP A 111 3.00 5.03 9.52
C ASP A 111 2.95 4.35 8.13
N VAL A 112 2.72 3.04 8.12
CA VAL A 112 2.54 2.26 6.89
C VAL A 112 1.25 1.46 7.00
N GLU A 113 0.34 1.66 6.04
CA GLU A 113 -0.87 0.85 5.90
C GLU A 113 -0.52 -0.42 5.10
N ALA A 114 -0.70 -1.59 5.71
CA ALA A 114 -0.28 -2.85 5.15
C ALA A 114 -1.34 -3.42 4.20
N ILE A 115 -0.96 -3.68 2.95
CA ILE A 115 -1.77 -4.46 2.00
C ILE A 115 -1.54 -5.96 2.22
N THR A 116 -0.29 -6.36 2.49
CA THR A 116 0.02 -7.75 2.82
C THR A 116 1.10 -7.84 3.89
N VAL A 117 1.01 -8.90 4.69
CA VAL A 117 2.04 -9.28 5.66
C VAL A 117 2.38 -10.75 5.49
N GLU A 118 3.66 -11.03 5.34
CA GLU A 118 4.19 -12.39 5.30
C GLU A 118 5.09 -12.63 6.51
N LYS A 119 4.84 -13.70 7.26
CA LYS A 119 5.78 -14.16 8.29
C LYS A 119 6.97 -14.83 7.64
N LEU A 120 8.16 -14.39 8.02
CA LEU A 120 9.41 -14.98 7.58
C LEU A 120 9.73 -16.16 8.51
N ALA A 121 9.75 -17.36 7.95
CA ALA A 121 10.21 -18.54 8.67
C ALA A 121 11.72 -18.41 8.92
N HIS A 122 12.13 -18.62 10.18
CA HIS A 122 13.52 -18.91 10.52
C HIS A 122 13.75 -20.41 10.50
#